data_AF-A0A024Q8A4-F1
#
_entry.id   AF-A0A024Q8A4-F1
#
_cell.length_a   1.000
_cell.length_b   1.000
_cell.length_c   1.000
_cell.angle_alpha   90.00
_cell.angle_beta   90.00
_cell.angle_gamma   90.00
#
_symmetry.space_group_name_H-M   'P 1'
#
loop_
_entity.id
_entity.type
_entity.pdbx_description
1 polymer ?
#
loop_
_entity_poly.entity_id
_entity_poly.type
_entity_poly.pdbx_seq_one_letter_code
_entity_poly.pdbx_strand_id
1 'polypeptide(L)'
;MKKIIPFLILVLIMIYTFFLTSWIGSYLMLEENWKEFVVFTPQSVTDRNDIYLLDQWIYAFNVRPVPSYTFIVSLFLVISISIYYLRKRKRKQKAKKDI
;
A
#
# COMPACT_ATOMS: atom_id res chain seq x y z
N MET A 1 -3.16 -0.13 26.75
CA MET A 1 -3.80 0.81 25.79
C MET A 1 -2.80 1.74 25.10
N LYS A 2 -1.82 2.33 25.80
CA LYS A 2 -0.86 3.30 25.22
C LYS A 2 -0.11 2.85 23.94
N LYS A 3 0.15 1.54 23.75
CA LYS A 3 0.85 1.00 22.57
C LYS A 3 -0.06 0.62 21.39
N ILE A 4 -1.38 0.59 21.59
CA ILE A 4 -2.37 0.21 20.57
C ILE A 4 -2.74 1.45 19.73
N ILE A 5 -2.86 2.60 20.38
CA ILE A 5 -3.16 3.89 19.73
C ILE A 5 -2.17 4.22 18.59
N PRO A 6 -0.84 4.22 18.79
CA PRO A 6 0.10 4.53 17.71
C PRO A 6 0.04 3.49 16.57
N PHE A 7 -0.27 2.23 16.88
CA PHE A 7 -0.45 1.21 15.85
C PHE A 7 -1.72 1.46 15.02
N LEU A 8 -2.83 1.85 15.65
CA LEU A 8 -4.05 2.24 14.95
C LEU A 8 -3.83 3.46 14.06
N ILE A 9 -3.12 4.48 14.55
CA ILE A 9 -2.75 5.66 13.76
C ILE A 9 -1.91 5.25 12.55
N LEU A 10 -0.93 4.37 12.73
CA LEU A 10 -0.09 3.86 11.63
C LEU A 10 -0.94 3.14 10.56
N VAL A 11 -1.91 2.33 10.98
CA VAL A 11 -2.83 1.64 10.06
C VAL A 11 -3.70 2.66 9.30
N LEU A 12 -4.20 3.70 9.97
CA LEU A 12 -4.97 4.76 9.31
C LEU A 12 -4.12 5.53 8.28
N ILE A 13 -2.87 5.84 8.61
CA ILE A 13 -1.92 6.48 7.68
C ILE A 13 -1.69 5.58 6.46
N MET A 14 -1.48 4.27 6.67
CA MET A 14 -1.29 3.31 5.59
C MET A 14 -2.51 3.26 4.67
N ILE A 15 -3.73 3.17 5.22
CA ILE A 15 -4.96 3.13 4.43
C ILE A 15 -5.15 4.45 3.67
N TYR A 16 -4.97 5.58 4.33
CA TYR A 16 -5.10 6.90 3.70
C TYR A 16 -4.14 7.08 2.54
N THR A 17 -2.86 6.73 2.73
CA THR A 17 -1.83 6.86 1.69
C THR A 17 -2.02 5.85 0.55
N PHE A 18 -2.57 4.67 0.81
CA PHE A 18 -3.01 3.73 -0.23
C PHE A 18 -4.10 4.34 -1.12
N PHE A 19 -5.14 4.91 -0.51
CA PHE A 19 -6.22 5.58 -1.26
C PHE A 19 -5.71 6.77 -2.04
N LEU A 20 -4.85 7.59 -1.43
CA LEU A 20 -4.29 8.77 -2.08
C LEU A 20 -3.39 8.40 -3.27
N THR A 21 -2.60 7.32 -3.16
CA THR A 21 -1.81 6.80 -4.28
C THR A 21 -2.71 6.29 -5.41
N SER A 22 -3.76 5.53 -5.07
CA SER A 22 -4.71 5.00 -6.06
C SER A 22 -5.49 6.11 -6.76
N TRP A 23 -5.89 7.15 -6.01
CA TRP A 23 -6.53 8.33 -6.56
C TRP A 23 -5.63 9.05 -7.54
N ILE A 24 -4.35 9.26 -7.19
CA ILE A 24 -3.38 9.87 -8.11
C ILE A 24 -3.20 9.00 -9.36
N GLY A 25 -3.12 7.68 -9.18
CA GLY A 25 -2.97 6.73 -10.28
C GLY A 25 -4.11 6.76 -11.29
N SER A 26 -5.35 7.01 -10.83
CA SER A 26 -6.51 7.12 -11.72
C SER A 26 -6.42 8.28 -12.71
N TYR A 27 -5.63 9.33 -12.43
CA TYR A 27 -5.42 10.42 -13.38
C TYR A 27 -4.70 9.96 -14.66
N LEU A 28 -4.00 8.82 -14.64
CA LEU A 28 -3.40 8.22 -15.83
C LEU A 28 -4.41 8.05 -16.97
N MET A 29 -5.67 7.70 -16.66
CA MET A 29 -6.71 7.52 -17.67
C MET A 29 -7.13 8.83 -18.34
N LEU A 30 -6.86 9.96 -17.70
CA LEU A 30 -7.21 11.28 -18.20
C LEU A 30 -6.10 11.89 -19.06
N GLU A 31 -4.88 11.36 -18.99
CA GLU A 31 -3.75 11.80 -19.83
C GLU A 31 -4.03 11.50 -21.31
N GLU A 32 -3.72 12.46 -22.18
CA GLU A 32 -3.89 12.29 -23.63
C GLU A 32 -2.90 11.24 -24.19
N ASN A 33 -1.68 11.25 -23.68
CA ASN A 33 -0.58 10.35 -24.02
C ASN A 33 -0.37 9.23 -22.99
N TRP A 34 -1.45 8.74 -22.35
CA TRP A 34 -1.39 7.70 -21.31
C TRP A 34 -0.58 6.45 -21.71
N LYS A 35 -0.54 6.11 -23.00
CA LYS A 35 0.21 4.96 -23.55
C LYS A 35 1.73 5.06 -23.34
N GLU A 36 2.26 6.26 -23.14
CA GLU A 36 3.68 6.48 -22.85
C GLU A 36 4.05 6.17 -21.40
N PHE A 37 3.05 6.14 -20.52
CA PHE A 37 3.23 5.93 -19.08
C PHE A 37 2.93 4.49 -18.63
N VAL A 38 2.40 3.64 -19.51
CA VAL A 38 2.13 2.22 -19.22
C VAL A 38 3.32 1.34 -19.57
N VAL A 39 3.62 0.37 -18.70
CA VAL A 39 4.69 -0.61 -18.89
C VAL A 39 4.12 -2.01 -19.10
N PHE A 40 3.03 -2.34 -18.39
CA PHE A 40 2.46 -3.69 -18.38
C PHE A 40 1.19 -3.83 -19.23
N THR A 41 0.41 -2.74 -19.38
CA THR A 41 -0.80 -2.71 -20.19
C THR A 41 -0.44 -2.92 -21.66
N PRO A 42 -1.01 -3.92 -22.34
CA PRO A 42 -0.71 -4.18 -23.75
C PRO A 42 -1.08 -3.01 -24.64
N GLN A 43 -0.26 -2.75 -25.68
CA GLN A 43 -0.53 -1.68 -26.66
C GLN A 43 -1.80 -1.91 -27.48
N SER A 44 -2.30 -3.15 -27.51
CA SER A 44 -3.58 -3.53 -28.14
C SER A 44 -4.80 -2.99 -27.39
N VAL A 45 -4.64 -2.55 -26.13
CA VAL A 45 -5.70 -1.93 -25.36
C VAL A 45 -6.00 -0.54 -25.93
N THR A 46 -7.25 -0.33 -26.33
CA THR A 46 -7.76 0.94 -26.87
C THR A 46 -8.61 1.71 -25.86
N ASP A 47 -9.30 1.00 -24.97
CA ASP A 47 -10.09 1.61 -23.90
C ASP A 47 -9.18 1.99 -22.72
N ARG A 48 -9.32 3.23 -22.25
CA ARG A 48 -8.55 3.73 -21.10
C ARG A 48 -9.01 3.09 -19.79
N ASN A 49 -10.23 2.55 -19.72
CA ASN A 49 -10.74 1.84 -18.55
C ASN A 49 -10.07 0.49 -18.32
N ASP A 50 -9.44 -0.07 -19.36
CA ASP A 50 -8.74 -1.36 -19.31
C ASP A 50 -7.26 -1.21 -18.95
N ILE A 51 -6.80 0.00 -18.59
CA ILE A 51 -5.44 0.21 -18.09
C ILE A 51 -5.25 -0.56 -16.79
N TYR A 52 -4.16 -1.33 -16.71
CA TYR A 52 -3.88 -2.15 -15.55
C TYR A 52 -3.61 -1.30 -14.31
N LEU A 53 -4.14 -1.74 -13.17
CA LEU A 53 -3.96 -1.08 -11.88
C LEU A 53 -2.47 -0.90 -11.51
N LEU A 54 -1.62 -1.84 -11.92
CA LEU A 54 -0.17 -1.74 -11.71
C LEU A 54 0.43 -0.51 -12.42
N ASP A 55 0.02 -0.23 -13.66
CA ASP A 55 0.51 0.94 -14.38
C ASP A 55 -0.02 2.24 -13.78
N GLN A 56 -1.28 2.26 -13.30
CA GLN A 56 -1.81 3.40 -12.54
C GLN A 56 -0.97 3.66 -11.27
N TRP A 57 -0.57 2.61 -10.57
CA TRP A 57 0.30 2.72 -9.39
C TRP A 57 1.72 3.20 -9.73
N ILE A 58 2.28 2.73 -10.84
CA ILE A 58 3.61 3.17 -11.33
C ILE A 58 3.56 4.63 -11.76
N TYR A 59 2.52 5.04 -12.48
CA TYR A 59 2.29 6.44 -12.82
C TYR A 59 2.18 7.30 -11.56
N ALA A 60 1.38 6.89 -10.58
CA ALA A 60 1.27 7.61 -9.31
C ALA A 60 2.61 7.75 -8.59
N PHE A 61 3.42 6.68 -8.58
CA PHE A 61 4.77 6.68 -8.03
C PHE A 61 5.70 7.67 -8.75
N ASN A 62 5.61 7.77 -10.09
CA ASN A 62 6.42 8.69 -10.87
C ASN A 62 6.01 10.16 -10.68
N VAL A 63 4.70 10.44 -10.65
CA VAL A 63 4.17 11.82 -10.58
C VAL A 63 4.22 12.38 -9.16
N ARG A 64 3.81 11.58 -8.17
CA ARG A 64 3.81 11.95 -6.75
C ARG A 64 4.29 10.76 -5.93
N PRO A 65 5.60 10.62 -5.73
CA PRO A 65 6.16 9.45 -5.05
C PRO A 65 5.87 9.38 -3.55
N VAL A 66 5.68 10.53 -2.88
CA VAL A 66 5.60 10.61 -1.41
C VAL A 66 4.47 9.74 -0.81
N PRO A 67 3.23 9.77 -1.31
CA PRO A 67 2.15 8.89 -0.85
C PRO A 67 2.49 7.41 -1.02
N SER A 68 3.04 7.04 -2.18
CA SER A 68 3.42 5.65 -2.48
C SER A 68 4.52 5.15 -1.54
N TYR A 69 5.57 5.93 -1.32
CA TYR A 69 6.63 5.60 -0.35
C TYR A 69 6.07 5.46 1.07
N THR A 70 5.21 6.39 1.48
CA THR A 70 4.62 6.38 2.81
C THR A 70 3.75 5.15 3.01
N PHE A 71 2.97 4.76 2.00
CA PHE A 71 2.19 3.52 2.01
C PHE A 71 3.10 2.29 2.15
N ILE A 72 4.14 2.17 1.32
CA ILE A 72 5.05 1.00 1.34
C ILE A 72 5.74 0.88 2.71
N VAL A 73 6.28 1.99 3.23
CA VAL A 73 6.98 2.00 4.53
C VAL A 73 6.01 1.64 5.67
N SER A 74 4.83 2.26 5.69
CA SER A 74 3.83 1.98 6.72
C SER A 74 3.32 0.53 6.67
N LEU A 75 3.16 -0.04 5.47
CA LEU A 75 2.82 -1.45 5.26
C LEU A 75 3.86 -2.39 5.90
N PHE A 76 5.15 -2.18 5.61
CA PHE A 76 6.22 -2.98 6.21
C PHE A 76 6.27 -2.86 7.73
N LEU A 77 6.04 -1.66 8.28
CA LEU A 77 5.97 -1.46 9.72
C LEU A 77 4.78 -2.18 10.35
N VAL A 78 3.59 -2.08 9.75
CA VAL A 78 2.38 -2.78 10.23
C VAL A 78 2.59 -4.29 10.23
N ILE A 79 3.14 -4.86 9.16
CA ILE A 79 3.45 -6.29 9.05
C ILE A 79 4.45 -6.71 10.13
N SER A 80 5.57 -5.97 10.26
CA SER A 80 6.63 -6.28 11.22
C SER A 80 6.14 -6.26 12.67
N ILE A 81 5.36 -5.22 13.02
CA ILE A 81 4.77 -5.08 14.35
C ILE A 81 3.75 -6.20 14.61
N SER A 82 2.92 -6.54 13.62
CA SER A 82 1.94 -7.62 13.73
C SER A 82 2.62 -8.97 13.98
N ILE A 83 3.68 -9.30 13.21
CA ILE A 83 4.48 -10.50 13.42
C ILE A 83 5.10 -10.52 14.81
N TYR A 84 5.67 -9.40 15.27
CA TYR A 84 6.25 -9.29 16.61
C TYR A 84 5.23 -9.60 17.71
N TYR A 85 4.04 -8.99 17.66
CA TYR A 85 3.00 -9.22 18.66
C TYR A 85 2.46 -10.66 18.62
N LEU A 86 2.28 -11.23 17.42
CA LEU A 86 1.86 -12.62 17.26
C LEU A 86 2.89 -13.59 17.87
N ARG A 87 4.18 -13.39 17.59
CA ARG A 87 5.27 -14.20 18.17
C ARG A 87 5.32 -14.06 19.69
N LYS A 88 5.19 -12.83 20.20
CA LYS A 88 5.17 -12.56 21.65
C LYS A 88 3.98 -13.23 22.35
N ARG A 89 2.79 -13.19 21.74
CA ARG A 89 1.58 -13.87 22.25
C ARG A 89 1.76 -15.38 22.30
N LYS A 90 2.29 -15.99 21.22
CA LYS A 90 2.60 -17.42 21.18
C LYS A 90 3.58 -17.85 22.27
N ARG A 91 4.66 -17.08 22.51
CA ARG A 91 5.63 -17.36 23.59
C ARG A 91 4.99 -17.34 24.98
N LYS A 92 4.15 -16.35 25.28
CA LYS A 92 3.43 -16.28 26.57
C LYS A 92 2.46 -17.44 26.77
N GLN A 93 1.80 -17.90 25.72
CA GLN A 93 0.88 -19.04 25.80
C GLN A 93 1.62 -20.35 26.09
N LYS A 94 2.81 -20.56 25.49
CA LYS A 94 3.66 -21.72 25.81
C LYS A 94 4.10 -21.71 27.27
N ALA A 95 4.67 -20.60 27.75
CA ALA A 95 5.13 -20.48 29.14
C ALA A 95 4.01 -20.69 30.19
N LYS A 96 2.75 -20.39 29.86
CA LYS A 96 1.60 -20.64 30.75
C LYS A 96 1.14 -22.11 30.72
N LYS A 97 1.47 -22.85 29.67
CA LYS A 97 1.12 -24.27 29.53
C LYS A 97 2.13 -25.19 30.24
N ASP A 98 3.35 -24.69 30.46
CA ASP A 98 4.45 -25.40 31.11
C ASP A 98 4.51 -25.19 32.64
N ILE A 99 3.54 -24.47 33.22
CA ILE A 99 3.33 -24.24 34.67
C ILE A 99 2.01 -24.90 35.06
#